data_AF-W7KF88-F1
#
_entry.id   AF-W7KF88-F1
#
_cell.length_a   1.000
_cell.length_b   1.000
_cell.length_c   1.000
_cell.angle_alpha   90.00
_cell.angle_beta   90.00
_cell.angle_gamma   90.00
#
_symmetry.space_group_name_H-M   'P 1'
#
loop_
_entity.id
_entity.type
_entity.pdbx_description
1 polymer ?
#
loop_
_entity_poly.entity_id
_entity_poly.type
_entity_poly.pdbx_seq_one_letter_code
_entity_poly.pdbx_strand_id
1 'polypeptide(L)' 'MSQSNNKITRAQIDGIKSSELELFKSMIIPFNATVEQYNKDDESAIVQFKNGVEKKHIESLGSYKIKPL' A
#
# COMPACT_ATOMS: atom_id res chain seq x y z
N MET A 1 15.35 24.42 -1.94
CA MET A 1 14.02 23.96 -1.51
C MET A 1 14.14 22.52 -1.08
N SER A 2 14.05 22.24 0.23
CA SER A 2 14.09 20.86 0.73
C SER A 2 12.73 20.23 0.46
N GLN A 3 12.57 19.54 -0.66
CA GLN A 3 11.43 18.65 -0.86
C GLN A 3 11.57 17.55 0.19
N SER A 4 10.83 17.66 1.30
CA SER A 4 10.63 16.56 2.23
C SER A 4 10.18 15.36 1.41
N ASN A 5 11.05 14.37 1.30
CA ASN A 5 10.86 13.22 0.45
C ASN A 5 9.82 12.30 1.14
N ASN A 6 8.55 12.72 1.13
CA ASN A 6 7.41 12.06 1.78
C ASN A 6 6.96 10.80 1.03
N LYS A 7 7.89 10.18 0.30
CA LYS A 7 7.66 8.97 -0.47
C LYS A 7 7.73 7.79 0.47
N ILE A 8 6.63 7.09 0.58
CA ILE A 8 6.49 5.86 1.33
C ILE A 8 7.05 4.73 0.47
N THR A 9 8.10 4.07 0.95
CA THR A 9 8.67 2.87 0.32
C THR A 9 8.09 1.60 0.93
N ARG A 10 7.49 1.68 2.12
CA ARG A 10 6.83 0.56 2.78
C ARG A 10 5.64 1.05 3.60
N ALA A 11 4.51 0.36 3.49
CA ALA A 11 3.33 0.67 4.30
C ALA A 11 2.57 -0.59 4.66
N GLN A 12 1.94 -0.57 5.83
CA GLN A 12 0.85 -1.46 6.14
C GLN A 12 -0.46 -0.85 5.63
N ILE A 13 -1.21 -1.63 4.86
CA ILE A 13 -2.50 -1.27 4.30
C ILE A 13 -3.54 -2.14 5.02
N ASP A 14 -4.37 -1.54 5.86
CA ASP A 14 -5.47 -2.23 6.53
C ASP A 14 -6.77 -2.10 5.72
N GLY A 15 -7.64 -3.10 5.83
CA GLY A 15 -8.94 -3.14 5.14
C GLY A 15 -8.91 -3.87 3.80
N ILE A 16 -7.92 -4.72 3.58
CA ILE A 16 -7.86 -5.59 2.39
C ILE A 16 -8.49 -6.93 2.78
N LYS A 17 -9.73 -7.15 2.34
CA LYS A 17 -10.38 -8.45 2.54
C LYS A 17 -9.65 -9.53 1.79
N SER A 18 -9.66 -10.74 2.34
CA SER A 18 -8.98 -11.90 1.72
C SER A 18 -9.50 -12.17 0.30
N SER A 19 -10.80 -11.98 0.07
CA SER A 19 -11.44 -12.09 -1.25
C SER A 19 -10.99 -11.01 -2.25
N GLU A 20 -10.46 -9.88 -1.78
CA GLU A 20 -10.06 -8.73 -2.58
C GLU A 20 -8.53 -8.61 -2.70
N LEU A 21 -7.77 -9.52 -2.07
CA LEU A 21 -6.30 -9.48 -2.06
C LEU A 21 -5.69 -9.50 -3.47
N GLU A 22 -6.22 -10.37 -4.35
CA GLU A 22 -5.73 -10.48 -5.73
C GLU A 22 -6.05 -9.23 -6.56
N LEU A 23 -7.23 -8.63 -6.31
CA LEU A 23 -7.60 -7.34 -6.92
C LEU A 23 -6.67 -6.23 -6.41
N PHE A 24 -6.41 -6.20 -5.11
CA PHE A 24 -5.51 -5.24 -4.48
C PHE A 24 -4.09 -5.33 -5.05
N LYS A 25 -3.53 -6.55 -5.17
CA LYS A 25 -2.24 -6.79 -5.82
C LYS A 25 -2.23 -6.20 -7.23
N SER A 26 -3.31 -6.37 -7.99
CA SER A 26 -3.42 -5.82 -9.35
C SER A 26 -3.47 -4.28 -9.36
N MET A 27 -4.17 -3.66 -8.40
CA MET A 27 -4.29 -2.21 -8.26
C MET A 27 -2.97 -1.53 -7.90
N ILE A 28 -2.05 -2.22 -7.21
CA ILE A 28 -0.76 -1.65 -6.81
C ILE A 28 0.36 -1.85 -7.87
N ILE A 29 0.14 -2.66 -8.91
CA ILE A 29 1.08 -2.86 -10.02
C ILE A 29 1.52 -1.54 -10.67
N PRO A 30 0.61 -0.60 -11.01
CA PRO A 30 0.99 0.69 -11.62
C PRO A 30 1.91 1.55 -10.73
N PHE A 31 1.93 1.28 -9.42
CA PHE A 31 2.76 1.99 -8.45
C PHE A 31 4.11 1.31 -8.20
N ASN A 32 4.46 0.28 -8.99
CA ASN A 32 5.63 -0.57 -8.77
C ASN A 32 5.69 -1.09 -7.33
N ALA A 33 4.55 -1.51 -6.80
CA ALA A 33 4.44 -2.03 -5.45
C ALA A 33 4.13 -3.53 -5.42
N THR A 34 4.55 -4.18 -4.34
CA THR A 34 4.39 -5.61 -4.12
C THR A 34 3.89 -5.85 -2.71
N VAL A 35 2.91 -6.74 -2.54
CA VAL A 35 2.51 -7.23 -1.21
C VAL A 35 3.60 -8.19 -0.71
N GLU A 36 4.30 -7.82 0.36
CA GLU A 36 5.29 -8.68 1.03
C GLU A 36 4.62 -9.68 1.96
N GLN A 37 3.65 -9.22 2.74
CA GLN A 37 2.99 -10.02 3.75
C GLN A 37 1.52 -9.67 3.80
N TYR A 38 0.66 -10.68 3.93
CA TYR A 38 -0.76 -10.49 4.16
C TYR A 38 -1.17 -11.20 5.44
N ASN A 39 -1.76 -10.43 6.35
CA ASN A 39 -2.38 -10.92 7.56
C ASN A 39 -3.90 -10.99 7.31
N LYS A 40 -4.39 -12.23 7.25
CA LYS A 40 -5.79 -12.57 7.05
C LYS A 40 -6.66 -12.37 8.30
N ASP A 41 -6.07 -12.42 9.49
CA ASP A 41 -6.77 -12.22 10.75
C ASP A 41 -7.09 -10.73 10.98
N ASP A 42 -6.14 -9.85 10.60
CA ASP A 42 -6.29 -8.38 10.68
C ASP A 42 -6.73 -7.72 9.36
N GLU A 43 -6.97 -8.51 8.31
CA GLU A 43 -7.27 -8.03 6.95
C GLU A 43 -6.32 -6.91 6.49
N SER A 44 -5.02 -7.12 6.72
CA SER A 44 -3.98 -6.12 6.48
C SER A 44 -2.83 -6.67 5.63
N ALA A 45 -2.23 -5.83 4.80
CA ALA A 45 -1.11 -6.20 3.95
C ALA A 45 0.08 -5.26 4.15
N ILE A 46 1.28 -5.81 4.31
CA ILE A 46 2.53 -5.08 4.16
C ILE A 46 2.81 -4.95 2.66
N VAL A 47 2.90 -3.72 2.18
CA VAL A 47 3.18 -3.37 0.79
C VAL A 47 4.50 -2.63 0.71
N GLN A 48 5.37 -3.08 -0.18
CA GLN A 48 6.62 -2.42 -0.50
C GLN A 48 6.54 -1.74 -1.87
N PHE A 49 6.88 -0.46 -1.93
CA PHE A 49 6.87 0.38 -3.12
C PHE A 49 8.31 0.61 -3.60
N LYS A 50 8.69 0.08 -4.76
CA LYS A 50 10.06 0.18 -5.27
C LYS A 50 10.50 1.63 -5.56
N ASN A 51 9.60 2.44 -6.10
CA ASN A 51 9.94 3.81 -6.52
C ASN A 51 9.57 4.87 -5.47
N GLY A 52 9.02 4.45 -4.32
CA GLY A 52 8.45 5.33 -3.30
C GLY A 52 7.20 6.05 -3.80
N VAL A 53 6.10 5.97 -3.06
CA VAL A 53 4.81 6.56 -3.46
C VAL A 53 4.34 7.58 -2.42
N GLU A 54 3.65 8.62 -2.86
CA GLU A 54 3.01 9.54 -1.92
C GLU A 54 1.75 8.92 -1.32
N LYS A 55 1.52 9.12 -0.01
CA LYS A 55 0.35 8.59 0.72
C LYS A 55 -0.97 8.85 0.00
N LYS A 56 -1.13 10.09 -0.51
CA LYS A 56 -2.33 10.56 -1.24
C LYS A 56 -2.67 9.70 -2.46
N HIS A 57 -1.68 9.11 -3.13
CA HIS A 57 -1.91 8.26 -4.29
C HIS A 57 -2.43 6.88 -3.87
N ILE A 58 -1.97 6.35 -2.74
CA ILE A 58 -2.52 5.09 -2.23
C ILE A 58 -3.92 5.33 -1.64
N GLU A 59 -4.14 6.45 -0.94
CA GLU A 59 -5.47 6.86 -0.45
C GLU A 59 -6.48 7.04 -1.60
N SER A 60 -6.01 7.31 -2.82
CA SER A 60 -6.88 7.39 -4.01
C SER A 60 -7.33 6.03 -4.56
N LEU A 61 -6.68 4.92 -4.17
CA LEU A 61 -7.03 3.58 -4.64
C LEU A 61 -8.27 3.01 -3.93
N GLY A 62 -8.65 3.57 -2.79
CA GLY A 62 -9.82 3.15 -2.04
C GLY A 62 -9.80 3.61 -0.60
N SER A 63 -10.80 3.22 0.17
CA SER A 63 -10.93 3.52 1.60
C SER A 63 -10.01 2.66 2.48
N TYR A 64 -8.77 2.46 2.05
CA TYR A 64 -7.76 1.70 2.80
C TYR A 64 -7.09 2.59 3.85
N LYS A 65 -6.75 2.00 5.01
CA LYS A 65 -5.96 2.71 6.02
C LYS A 65 -4.48 2.45 5.78
N ILE A 66 -3.76 3.48 5.35
CA ILE A 66 -2.32 3.39 5.08
C ILE A 66 -1.54 3.87 6.30
N LYS A 67 -0.72 2.96 6.85
CA LYS A 67 0.26 3.23 7.90
C LYS A 67 1.67 3.07 7.31
N PRO A 68 2.39 4.18 7.05
CA PRO A 68 3.78 4.12 6.61
C PRO A 68 4.63 3.37 7.65
N LEU A 69 5.60 2.57 7.18
CA LEU A 69 6.56 1.82 7.99
C LEU A 69 7.99 2.24 7.67
#